data_AF-A0AB38UA87-F1
#
_entry.id   AF-A0AB38UA87-F1
#
_cell.length_a   1.000
_cell.length_b   1.000
_cell.length_c   1.000
_cell.angle_alpha   90.00
_cell.angle_beta   90.00
_cell.angle_gamma   90.00
#
_symmetry.space_group_name_H-M   'P 1'
#
loop_
_entity.id
_entity.type
_entity.pdbx_description
1 polymer ?
#
loop_
_entity_poly.entity_id
_entity_poly.type
_entity_poly.pdbx_seq_one_letter_code
_entity_poly.pdbx_strand_id
1 'polypeptide(L)'
;MYLILLLVGAFILFITAIKIAVWYEKVHRKYVNWKEWKYNDKINLQRIRRKNYDFCLKISKDTLLVNVGGKSIDHPTFKTIENGRSAIFDYKDKPITSFRFRSVDIWVDKCIIAQSIKTAKWGAYTVKGDVIIEEKYDSIKAGEINGSIYYIATFNKKQCIINEKGNITTKFYDKIISEEPPCDWFSIYNGELLKDTAIFIVQENQKYGLLNSNSEIIIPIKQDKIHILGNLTFIVQSNNKETIKYALYNKEGKVLLPYHSDKLEVLSSNLIRRNNKNGVYILNSYGAQISNIAYKKIESNYSPILSPPFYNAYLSDGKCGYYNHEWKEILPCIYDCIKFPLIKDNIIAVSMHGKFGIVNFDNKALTEFIYDTAEDAQKALFQIQKNCLQEQIEKKDTTDYYNIYESKEWKNKREKILKRDNYTCQCCHCSNPSLGDVIVEKGRYIEVHSYDMHTGNYHIGSEKYDINLDINLGYGKKIVMPILNVHHKLYIIDREIWEYDDDDLITLCQKCHQTLHSSEEIEIPIVKEITKGRFVKIDKCTAKPTLQTFNPRQIETFPSWSVVEKRNHKYEFAEKIEPSCSIIYIENPNFNKEQSQKYATEILQDFIQNKLKYTSKNEMSTTT
;
A
#
# COMPACT_ATOMS: atom_id res chain seq x y z
N MET A 1 -23.35 64.60 10.64
CA MET A 1 -22.64 63.92 9.52
C MET A 1 -21.78 62.75 10.00
N TYR A 2 -20.86 62.95 10.95
CA TYR A 2 -20.04 61.85 11.52
C TYR A 2 -20.83 60.70 12.16
N LEU A 3 -21.96 60.99 12.82
CA LEU A 3 -22.83 59.96 13.41
C LEU A 3 -23.50 59.05 12.36
N ILE A 4 -23.81 59.60 11.17
CA ILE A 4 -24.42 58.85 10.07
C ILE A 4 -23.36 57.92 9.43
N LEU A 5 -22.12 58.39 9.30
CA LEU A 5 -21.01 57.57 8.79
C LEU A 5 -20.68 56.38 9.72
N LEU A 6 -20.76 56.57 11.04
CA LEU A 6 -20.58 55.49 12.02
C LEU A 6 -21.71 54.44 11.94
N LEU A 7 -22.96 54.88 11.79
CA LEU A 7 -24.11 53.98 11.65
C LEU A 7 -24.05 53.18 10.33
N VAL A 8 -23.61 53.80 9.24
CA VAL A 8 -23.40 53.12 7.95
C VAL A 8 -22.26 52.10 8.04
N GLY A 9 -21.15 52.45 8.73
CA GLY A 9 -20.05 51.52 8.97
C GLY A 9 -20.46 50.30 9.79
N ALA A 10 -21.25 50.49 10.87
CA ALA A 10 -21.77 49.41 11.69
C ALA A 10 -22.75 48.50 10.93
N PHE A 11 -23.58 49.07 10.05
CA PHE A 11 -24.51 48.31 9.22
C PHE A 11 -23.80 47.45 8.17
N ILE A 12 -22.70 47.96 7.58
CA ILE A 12 -21.88 47.19 6.63
C ILE A 12 -21.18 46.02 7.31
N LEU A 13 -20.66 46.21 8.53
CA LEU A 13 -20.06 45.14 9.34
C LEU A 13 -21.08 44.06 9.73
N PHE A 14 -22.32 44.46 10.04
CA PHE A 14 -23.40 43.53 10.35
C PHE A 14 -23.82 42.68 9.14
N ILE A 15 -23.92 43.29 7.95
CA ILE A 15 -24.23 42.58 6.69
C ILE A 15 -23.11 41.61 6.30
N THR A 16 -21.84 41.98 6.54
CA THR A 16 -20.69 41.09 6.25
C THR A 16 -20.65 39.90 7.20
N ALA A 17 -20.96 40.08 8.49
CA ALA A 17 -21.08 38.98 9.45
C ALA A 17 -22.19 37.97 9.08
N ILE A 18 -23.36 38.46 8.60
CA ILE A 18 -24.44 37.59 8.13
C ILE A 18 -24.03 36.82 6.87
N LYS A 19 -23.32 37.46 5.92
CA LYS A 19 -22.83 36.77 4.71
C LYS A 19 -21.80 35.68 5.04
N ILE A 20 -20.92 35.91 6.02
CA ILE A 20 -19.96 34.89 6.48
C ILE A 20 -20.68 33.71 7.16
N ALA A 21 -21.72 33.97 7.97
CA ALA A 21 -22.51 32.92 8.62
C ALA A 21 -23.29 32.07 7.59
N VAL A 22 -23.89 32.70 6.58
CA VAL A 22 -24.60 32.00 5.49
C VAL A 22 -23.61 31.23 4.60
N TRP A 23 -22.41 31.76 4.35
CA TRP A 23 -21.35 31.05 3.63
C TRP A 23 -20.87 29.80 4.40
N TYR A 24 -20.68 29.91 5.73
CA TYR A 24 -20.29 28.78 6.57
C TYR A 24 -21.35 27.67 6.57
N GLU A 25 -22.65 28.02 6.66
CA GLU A 25 -23.74 27.03 6.61
C GLU A 25 -23.87 26.34 5.24
N LYS A 26 -23.58 27.07 4.15
CA LYS A 26 -23.63 26.54 2.76
C LYS A 26 -22.43 25.65 2.44
N VAL A 27 -21.25 25.95 2.96
CA VAL A 27 -20.04 25.12 2.82
C VAL A 27 -20.17 23.83 3.66
N HIS A 28 -20.78 23.89 4.84
CA HIS A 28 -20.90 22.73 5.72
C HIS A 28 -21.93 21.69 5.23
N ARG A 29 -22.96 22.08 4.47
CA ARG A 29 -23.95 21.17 3.87
C ARG A 29 -23.54 20.53 2.54
N LYS A 30 -22.44 20.99 1.91
CA LYS A 30 -21.97 20.44 0.61
C LYS A 30 -20.99 19.26 0.77
N TYR A 31 -20.55 18.98 2.00
CA TYR A 31 -19.87 17.74 2.34
C TYR A 31 -20.89 16.74 2.89
N VAL A 32 -20.83 15.51 2.36
CA VAL A 32 -21.50 14.27 2.81
C VAL A 32 -22.75 13.87 2.02
N ASN A 33 -22.52 13.31 0.81
CA ASN A 33 -23.38 12.27 0.24
C ASN A 33 -22.55 11.12 -0.39
N TRP A 34 -22.34 10.08 0.43
CA TRP A 34 -22.35 8.63 0.19
C TRP A 34 -21.97 8.02 -1.19
N LYS A 35 -20.81 7.35 -1.26
CA LYS A 35 -20.67 5.89 -1.51
C LYS A 35 -19.18 5.46 -1.51
N GLU A 36 -18.80 4.66 -0.51
CA GLU A 36 -17.86 3.52 -0.53
C GLU A 36 -17.35 3.27 0.89
N TRP A 37 -17.39 2.01 1.33
CA TRP A 37 -16.91 1.55 2.63
C TRP A 37 -15.40 1.79 2.74
N LYS A 38 -15.03 2.86 3.44
CA LYS A 38 -13.73 3.03 4.08
C LYS A 38 -13.98 3.27 5.55
N TYR A 39 -13.35 2.44 6.39
CA TYR A 39 -13.22 2.65 7.82
C TYR A 39 -12.35 3.91 8.02
N ASN A 40 -13.00 5.08 7.93
CA ASN A 40 -12.35 6.38 7.91
C ASN A 40 -12.95 7.23 9.04
N ASP A 41 -12.06 7.81 9.82
CA ASP A 41 -12.30 8.73 10.94
C ASP A 41 -13.33 9.82 10.61
N LYS A 42 -14.59 9.56 10.99
CA LYS A 42 -15.68 10.49 11.31
C LYS A 42 -16.94 9.69 11.63
N ILE A 43 -16.89 8.93 12.73
CA ILE A 43 -18.15 8.57 13.42
C ILE A 43 -18.79 9.90 13.79
N ASN A 44 -20.02 10.13 13.34
CA ASN A 44 -20.80 11.34 13.59
C ASN A 44 -20.85 11.65 15.10
N LEU A 45 -19.87 12.42 15.60
CA LEU A 45 -19.95 13.14 16.87
C LEU A 45 -20.96 14.27 16.68
N GLN A 46 -22.24 13.93 16.58
CA GLN A 46 -23.29 14.93 16.58
C GLN A 46 -23.48 15.38 18.03
N ARG A 47 -22.89 16.53 18.35
CA ARG A 47 -23.36 17.34 19.48
C ARG A 47 -24.75 17.85 19.09
N ILE A 48 -25.80 17.10 19.42
CA ILE A 48 -27.16 17.42 18.98
C ILE A 48 -27.60 18.69 19.72
N ARG A 49 -27.47 19.85 19.07
CA ARG A 49 -28.17 21.09 19.44
C ARG A 49 -29.68 20.86 19.25
N ARG A 50 -30.29 20.22 20.26
CA ARG A 50 -31.73 20.20 20.62
C ARG A 50 -32.10 19.06 21.62
N LYS A 51 -31.16 18.24 22.09
CA LYS A 51 -31.34 17.29 23.22
C LYS A 51 -30.05 17.20 24.08
N ASN A 52 -30.19 16.94 25.39
CA ASN A 52 -29.14 17.08 26.42
C ASN A 52 -28.06 15.98 26.43
N TYR A 53 -27.34 15.74 25.32
CA TYR A 53 -26.25 14.76 25.27
C TYR A 53 -24.96 15.35 24.69
N ASP A 54 -23.81 14.91 25.22
CA ASP A 54 -22.50 15.40 24.78
C ASP A 54 -21.97 14.61 23.58
N PHE A 55 -22.22 13.29 23.53
CA PHE A 55 -21.84 12.41 22.42
C PHE A 55 -22.90 11.36 22.13
N CYS A 56 -23.06 11.01 20.85
CA CYS A 56 -23.87 9.90 20.38
C CYS A 56 -23.05 9.11 19.35
N LEU A 57 -22.90 7.80 19.54
CA LEU A 57 -22.11 6.91 18.69
C LEU A 57 -22.98 5.78 18.18
N LYS A 58 -22.87 5.48 16.88
CA LYS A 58 -23.51 4.29 16.32
C LYS A 58 -22.70 3.06 16.72
N ILE A 59 -23.33 2.10 17.42
CA ILE A 59 -22.68 0.87 17.88
C ILE A 59 -23.20 -0.38 17.17
N SER A 60 -24.35 -0.29 16.51
CA SER A 60 -24.80 -1.28 15.54
C SER A 60 -25.68 -0.67 14.45
N LYS A 61 -26.20 -1.46 13.52
CA LYS A 61 -27.22 -1.02 12.55
C LYS A 61 -28.42 -0.33 13.23
N ASP A 62 -28.86 -0.84 14.38
CA ASP A 62 -30.13 -0.48 15.00
C ASP A 62 -29.99 0.22 16.36
N THR A 63 -28.78 0.34 16.90
CA THR A 63 -28.53 0.90 18.24
C THR A 63 -27.43 1.96 18.28
N LEU A 64 -27.61 2.88 19.22
CA LEU A 64 -26.75 4.03 19.50
C LEU A 64 -26.26 3.94 20.96
N LEU A 65 -25.03 4.36 21.20
CA LEU A 65 -24.53 4.65 22.54
C LEU A 65 -24.53 6.16 22.76
N VAL A 66 -25.29 6.62 23.74
CA VAL A 66 -25.42 8.04 24.11
C VAL A 66 -24.65 8.29 25.39
N ASN A 67 -23.89 9.38 25.46
CA ASN A 67 -23.10 9.78 26.63
C ASN A 67 -23.32 11.24 27.04
N VAL A 68 -23.28 11.47 28.36
CA VAL A 68 -23.29 12.80 28.98
C VAL A 68 -22.08 12.94 29.92
N GLY A 69 -21.32 14.01 29.76
CA GLY A 69 -20.22 14.44 30.63
C GLY A 69 -18.91 13.66 30.47
N GLY A 70 -18.85 12.65 29.59
CA GLY A 70 -17.66 11.83 29.40
C GLY A 70 -16.66 12.40 28.40
N LYS A 71 -15.58 11.66 28.16
CA LYS A 71 -14.59 11.95 27.10
C LYS A 71 -14.41 10.72 26.23
N SER A 72 -14.31 10.94 24.92
CA SER A 72 -14.00 9.90 23.95
C SER A 72 -12.49 9.76 23.76
N ILE A 73 -11.99 8.54 23.73
CA ILE A 73 -10.62 8.18 23.40
C ILE A 73 -10.66 7.15 22.28
N ASP A 74 -9.99 7.44 21.18
CA ASP A 74 -9.90 6.53 20.03
C ASP A 74 -8.72 5.58 20.22
N HIS A 75 -8.99 4.27 20.22
CA HIS A 75 -7.99 3.20 20.21
C HIS A 75 -8.01 2.50 18.83
N PRO A 76 -6.87 1.98 18.31
CA PRO A 76 -6.82 1.39 16.97
C PRO A 76 -7.85 0.27 16.72
N THR A 77 -8.18 -0.50 17.76
CA THR A 77 -9.10 -1.65 17.69
C THR A 77 -10.51 -1.38 18.21
N PHE A 78 -10.74 -0.32 19.00
CA PHE A 78 -12.05 -0.03 19.59
C PHE A 78 -12.16 1.41 20.10
N LYS A 79 -13.37 1.85 20.45
CA LYS A 79 -13.60 3.20 20.95
C LYS A 79 -13.96 3.18 22.43
N THR A 80 -13.29 4.03 23.20
CA THR A 80 -13.45 4.08 24.66
C THR A 80 -14.11 5.40 25.06
N ILE A 81 -15.11 5.32 25.93
CA ILE A 81 -15.69 6.49 26.60
C ILE A 81 -15.36 6.41 28.08
N GLU A 82 -14.78 7.47 28.64
CA GLU A 82 -14.43 7.55 30.05
C GLU A 82 -15.18 8.65 30.80
N ASN A 83 -15.40 8.44 32.10
CA ASN A 83 -15.82 9.46 33.07
C ASN A 83 -17.15 10.17 32.76
N GLY A 84 -18.07 9.50 32.07
CA GLY A 84 -19.40 10.05 31.76
C GLY A 84 -20.55 9.20 32.29
N ARG A 85 -21.75 9.49 31.80
CA ARG A 85 -22.92 8.63 31.96
C ARG A 85 -23.36 8.18 30.58
N SER A 86 -23.26 6.89 30.30
CA SER A 86 -23.63 6.29 29.02
C SER A 86 -24.85 5.37 29.14
N ALA A 87 -25.59 5.27 28.05
CA ALA A 87 -26.75 4.40 27.87
C ALA A 87 -26.87 3.95 26.40
N ILE A 88 -27.46 2.78 26.18
CA ILE A 88 -27.80 2.29 24.85
C ILE A 88 -29.22 2.76 24.51
N PHE A 89 -29.38 3.26 23.29
CA PHE A 89 -30.63 3.71 22.70
C PHE A 89 -30.87 2.94 21.41
N ASP A 90 -32.12 2.80 20.99
CA ASP A 90 -32.43 2.42 19.62
C ASP A 90 -32.22 3.60 18.65
N TYR A 91 -32.29 3.34 17.35
CA TYR A 91 -32.14 4.37 16.31
C TYR A 91 -33.29 5.42 16.30
N LYS A 92 -34.35 5.21 17.08
CA LYS A 92 -35.49 6.13 17.23
C LYS A 92 -35.37 6.98 18.50
N ASP A 93 -34.19 7.05 19.11
CA ASP A 93 -33.91 7.75 20.37
C ASP A 93 -34.70 7.20 21.58
N LYS A 94 -35.17 5.95 21.56
CA LYS A 94 -35.75 5.30 22.74
C LYS A 94 -34.64 4.68 23.59
N PRO A 95 -34.53 4.98 24.90
CA PRO A 95 -33.55 4.35 25.76
C PRO A 95 -33.85 2.85 25.87
N ILE A 96 -32.86 2.02 25.56
CA ILE A 96 -32.87 0.58 25.81
C ILE A 96 -32.32 0.30 27.21
N THR A 97 -31.27 1.01 27.62
CA THR A 97 -30.78 1.01 29.00
C THR A 97 -30.93 2.39 29.62
N SER A 98 -30.96 2.46 30.96
CA SER A 98 -30.78 3.72 31.66
C SER A 98 -29.32 4.22 31.54
N PHE A 99 -29.08 5.50 31.86
CA PHE A 99 -27.75 6.11 31.95
C PHE A 99 -26.97 5.55 33.14
N ARG A 100 -26.49 4.32 32.98
CA ARG A 100 -25.93 3.50 34.06
C ARG A 100 -24.46 3.17 33.89
N PHE A 101 -23.84 3.50 32.76
CA PHE A 101 -22.45 3.16 32.49
C PHE A 101 -21.53 4.36 32.68
N ARG A 102 -20.46 4.18 33.46
CA ARG A 102 -19.46 5.22 33.75
C ARG A 102 -18.38 5.29 32.67
N SER A 103 -17.92 4.12 32.27
CA SER A 103 -16.94 3.92 31.20
C SER A 103 -17.43 2.80 30.28
N VAL A 104 -17.17 2.92 28.97
CA VAL A 104 -17.63 1.95 27.96
C VAL A 104 -16.55 1.76 26.90
N ASP A 105 -16.13 0.51 26.71
CA ASP A 105 -15.32 0.08 25.57
C ASP A 105 -16.26 -0.53 24.52
N ILE A 106 -16.16 -0.04 23.29
CA ILE A 106 -17.13 -0.31 22.24
C ILE A 106 -16.50 -1.15 21.13
N TRP A 107 -17.04 -2.34 20.94
CA TRP A 107 -16.79 -3.19 19.78
C TRP A 107 -18.00 -3.18 18.85
N VAL A 108 -17.89 -2.35 17.80
CA VAL A 108 -18.98 -2.08 16.85
C VAL A 108 -19.50 -3.39 16.27
N ASP A 109 -20.83 -3.51 16.21
CA ASP A 109 -21.60 -4.68 15.78
C ASP A 109 -21.38 -5.98 16.57
N LYS A 110 -20.54 -5.97 17.62
CA LYS A 110 -20.16 -7.15 18.41
C LYS A 110 -20.69 -7.08 19.84
N CYS A 111 -20.07 -6.26 20.68
CA CYS A 111 -20.44 -6.13 22.10
C CYS A 111 -19.98 -4.79 22.68
N ILE A 112 -20.47 -4.45 23.86
CA ILE A 112 -19.91 -3.39 24.68
C ILE A 112 -19.43 -3.95 26.02
N ILE A 113 -18.30 -3.46 26.50
CA ILE A 113 -17.79 -3.73 27.84
C ILE A 113 -17.97 -2.44 28.64
N ALA A 114 -18.71 -2.50 29.74
CA ALA A 114 -19.11 -1.29 30.44
C ALA A 114 -18.96 -1.41 31.95
N GLN A 115 -18.49 -0.32 32.56
CA GLN A 115 -18.40 -0.17 34.00
C GLN A 115 -19.70 0.43 34.54
N SER A 116 -20.31 -0.23 35.52
CA SER A 116 -21.51 0.24 36.21
C SER A 116 -21.23 1.47 37.07
N ILE A 117 -22.09 2.49 37.01
CA ILE A 117 -22.08 3.61 37.95
C ILE A 117 -22.43 3.13 39.37
N LYS A 118 -23.34 2.14 39.47
CA LYS A 118 -23.86 1.67 40.76
C LYS A 118 -22.85 0.81 41.51
N THR A 119 -22.23 -0.15 40.82
CA THR A 119 -21.34 -1.13 41.46
C THR A 119 -19.86 -0.79 41.29
N ALA A 120 -19.50 0.13 40.38
CA ALA A 120 -18.13 0.37 39.92
C ALA A 120 -17.44 -0.87 39.31
N LYS A 121 -18.19 -1.94 39.05
CA LYS A 121 -17.71 -3.19 38.43
C LYS A 121 -18.04 -3.22 36.94
N TRP A 122 -17.28 -4.01 36.20
CA TRP A 122 -17.40 -4.21 34.77
C TRP A 122 -18.31 -5.40 34.46
N GLY A 123 -19.10 -5.24 33.40
CA GLY A 123 -19.89 -6.28 32.75
C GLY A 123 -19.76 -6.17 31.22
N ALA A 124 -20.28 -7.16 30.51
CA ALA A 124 -20.32 -7.19 29.05
C ALA A 124 -21.75 -7.34 28.56
N TYR A 125 -22.07 -6.69 27.45
CA TYR A 125 -23.42 -6.61 26.92
C TYR A 125 -23.42 -6.77 25.41
N THR A 126 -24.51 -7.29 24.87
CA THR A 126 -24.77 -7.20 23.44
C THR A 126 -24.91 -5.73 23.05
N VAL A 127 -24.75 -5.42 21.77
CA VAL A 127 -25.04 -4.06 21.24
C VAL A 127 -26.51 -3.65 21.41
N LYS A 128 -27.39 -4.60 21.79
CA LYS A 128 -28.80 -4.39 22.14
C LYS A 128 -29.02 -4.22 23.65
N GLY A 129 -27.98 -4.29 24.47
CA GLY A 129 -28.06 -4.08 25.92
C GLY A 129 -28.43 -5.31 26.73
N ASP A 130 -28.51 -6.49 26.10
CA ASP A 130 -28.67 -7.75 26.83
C ASP A 130 -27.38 -8.08 27.58
N VAL A 131 -27.51 -8.58 28.81
CA VAL A 131 -26.36 -8.92 29.65
C VAL A 131 -25.70 -10.20 29.12
N ILE A 132 -24.42 -10.13 28.77
CA ILE A 132 -23.56 -11.29 28.49
C ILE A 132 -22.80 -11.68 29.76
N ILE A 133 -22.20 -10.68 30.43
CA ILE A 133 -21.43 -10.87 31.67
C ILE A 133 -21.95 -9.89 32.72
N GLU A 134 -22.31 -10.41 33.88
CA GLU A 134 -22.78 -9.62 35.03
C GLU A 134 -21.76 -8.59 35.53
N GLU A 135 -22.24 -7.46 36.06
CA GLU A 135 -21.45 -6.35 36.62
C GLU A 135 -20.79 -6.69 37.96
N LYS A 136 -19.87 -7.68 37.98
CA LYS A 136 -19.18 -8.11 39.21
C LYS A 136 -17.66 -8.13 39.10
N TYR A 137 -17.10 -7.91 37.91
CA TYR A 137 -15.66 -8.01 37.65
C TYR A 137 -14.95 -6.67 37.86
N ASP A 138 -13.69 -6.72 38.28
CA ASP A 138 -12.83 -5.54 38.47
C ASP A 138 -12.41 -4.92 37.13
N SER A 139 -12.27 -5.75 36.10
CA SER A 139 -12.03 -5.34 34.71
C SER A 139 -12.44 -6.46 33.77
N ILE A 140 -12.80 -6.14 32.52
CA ILE A 140 -13.00 -7.13 31.46
C ILE A 140 -12.27 -6.64 30.21
N LYS A 141 -11.57 -7.55 29.52
CA LYS A 141 -11.01 -7.31 28.18
C LYS A 141 -11.66 -8.26 27.20
N ALA A 142 -12.11 -7.77 26.05
CA ALA A 142 -12.59 -8.62 24.97
C ALA A 142 -11.48 -8.86 23.96
N GLY A 143 -11.55 -10.01 23.28
CA GLY A 143 -10.77 -10.31 22.10
C GLY A 143 -11.57 -11.22 21.18
N GLU A 144 -11.05 -11.47 19.98
CA GLU A 144 -11.71 -12.24 18.94
C GLU A 144 -10.72 -13.25 18.37
N ILE A 145 -11.21 -14.47 18.19
CA ILE A 145 -10.45 -15.58 17.63
C ILE A 145 -11.36 -16.25 16.62
N ASN A 146 -10.97 -16.26 15.35
CA ASN A 146 -11.70 -16.94 14.27
C ASN A 146 -13.18 -16.55 14.20
N GLY A 147 -13.50 -15.28 14.49
CA GLY A 147 -14.88 -14.76 14.51
C GLY A 147 -15.64 -14.98 15.82
N SER A 148 -15.13 -15.78 16.75
CA SER A 148 -15.71 -15.97 18.08
C SER A 148 -15.12 -15.01 19.10
N ILE A 149 -15.98 -14.40 19.92
CA ILE A 149 -15.57 -13.46 20.96
C ILE A 149 -15.21 -14.21 22.24
N TYR A 150 -14.14 -13.78 22.90
CA TYR A 150 -13.79 -14.21 24.24
C TYR A 150 -13.58 -13.00 25.15
N TYR A 151 -13.68 -13.23 26.45
CA TYR A 151 -13.45 -12.21 27.46
C TYR A 151 -12.46 -12.70 28.51
N ILE A 152 -11.48 -11.86 28.86
CA ILE A 152 -10.61 -12.05 30.02
C ILE A 152 -11.14 -11.16 31.13
N ALA A 153 -11.75 -11.76 32.13
CA ALA A 153 -12.37 -11.06 33.25
C ALA A 153 -11.50 -11.17 34.50
N THR A 154 -11.22 -10.03 35.13
CA THR A 154 -10.48 -9.95 36.40
C THR A 154 -11.45 -9.88 37.56
N PHE A 155 -11.28 -10.73 38.56
CA PHE A 155 -12.03 -10.73 39.82
C PHE A 155 -11.08 -11.02 40.98
N ASN A 156 -11.03 -10.13 41.98
CA ASN A 156 -10.18 -10.26 43.16
C ASN A 156 -8.71 -10.52 42.81
N LYS A 157 -8.18 -9.73 41.85
CA LYS A 157 -6.80 -9.84 41.31
C LYS A 157 -6.50 -11.13 40.54
N LYS A 158 -7.47 -12.02 40.34
CA LYS A 158 -7.32 -13.21 39.49
C LYS A 158 -8.11 -13.06 38.20
N GLN A 159 -7.74 -13.81 37.16
CA GLN A 159 -8.29 -13.71 35.82
C GLN A 159 -8.86 -15.05 35.34
N CYS A 160 -9.97 -15.01 34.61
CA CYS A 160 -10.58 -16.18 33.97
C CYS A 160 -10.98 -15.85 32.53
N ILE A 161 -11.15 -16.90 31.72
CA ILE A 161 -11.67 -16.79 30.36
C ILE A 161 -13.17 -17.07 30.40
N ILE A 162 -13.92 -16.23 29.68
CA ILE A 162 -15.36 -16.33 29.50
C ILE A 162 -15.62 -16.36 27.99
N ASN A 163 -16.47 -17.28 27.52
CA ASN A 163 -16.83 -17.35 26.10
C ASN A 163 -17.88 -16.31 25.71
N GLU A 164 -18.18 -16.21 24.40
CA GLU A 164 -19.18 -15.30 23.83
C GLU A 164 -20.58 -15.42 24.46
N LYS A 165 -20.92 -16.57 25.05
CA LYS A 165 -22.20 -16.84 25.72
C LYS A 165 -22.22 -16.39 27.18
N GLY A 166 -21.10 -15.86 27.70
CA GLY A 166 -20.99 -15.43 29.10
C GLY A 166 -20.61 -16.56 30.07
N ASN A 167 -20.28 -17.76 29.58
CA ASN A 167 -19.90 -18.89 30.43
C ASN A 167 -18.40 -18.86 30.73
N ILE A 168 -18.04 -18.98 32.02
CA ILE A 168 -16.65 -19.13 32.45
C ILE A 168 -16.13 -20.49 31.95
N THR A 169 -15.07 -20.49 31.14
CA THR A 169 -14.48 -21.71 30.56
C THR A 169 -13.24 -22.20 31.31
N THR A 170 -12.60 -21.33 32.10
CA THR A 170 -11.42 -21.68 32.90
C THR A 170 -11.62 -21.43 34.38
N LYS A 171 -10.79 -22.05 35.22
CA LYS A 171 -10.60 -21.55 36.59
C LYS A 171 -9.94 -20.16 36.60
N PHE A 172 -9.83 -19.57 37.79
CA PHE A 172 -9.17 -18.28 38.00
C PHE A 172 -7.65 -18.45 38.17
N TYR A 173 -6.89 -17.83 37.28
CA TYR A 173 -5.42 -17.75 37.28
C TYR A 173 -4.94 -16.43 37.88
N ASP A 174 -3.69 -16.34 38.30
CA ASP A 174 -3.14 -15.08 38.82
C ASP A 174 -2.97 -14.05 37.68
N LYS A 175 -2.66 -14.53 36.46
CA LYS A 175 -2.60 -13.71 35.25
C LYS A 175 -2.85 -14.53 34.00
N ILE A 176 -3.51 -13.95 33.00
CA ILE A 176 -3.68 -14.46 31.65
C ILE A 176 -3.08 -13.45 30.68
N ILE A 177 -2.18 -13.92 29.82
CA ILE A 177 -1.54 -13.15 28.77
C ILE A 177 -2.10 -13.67 27.44
N SER A 178 -2.92 -12.84 26.80
CA SER A 178 -3.34 -13.01 25.41
C SER A 178 -2.44 -12.13 24.55
N GLU A 179 -1.59 -12.74 23.74
CA GLU A 179 -1.00 -12.04 22.60
C GLU A 179 -1.98 -12.22 21.44
N GLU A 180 -2.63 -11.15 21.00
CA GLU A 180 -3.35 -11.17 19.73
C GLU A 180 -2.29 -11.40 18.63
N PRO A 181 -2.41 -12.45 17.79
CA PRO A 181 -1.53 -12.57 16.65
C PRO A 181 -1.66 -11.28 15.82
N PRO A 182 -0.56 -10.67 15.35
CA PRO A 182 -0.62 -9.42 14.59
C PRO A 182 -1.63 -9.56 13.44
N CYS A 183 -2.41 -8.50 13.18
CA CYS A 183 -3.58 -8.47 12.28
C CYS A 183 -3.35 -9.01 10.85
N ASP A 184 -2.08 -9.19 10.44
CA ASP A 184 -1.68 -9.73 9.14
C ASP A 184 -1.60 -11.27 9.09
N TRP A 185 -1.84 -11.96 10.21
CA TRP A 185 -1.75 -13.43 10.32
C TRP A 185 -2.83 -14.19 9.54
N PHE A 186 -3.94 -13.55 9.16
CA PHE A 186 -5.05 -14.21 8.46
C PHE A 186 -4.77 -14.56 6.99
N SER A 187 -3.51 -14.57 6.56
CA SER A 187 -3.12 -14.97 5.21
C SER A 187 -2.37 -16.30 5.22
N ILE A 188 -3.04 -17.30 4.64
CA ILE A 188 -2.56 -18.59 4.12
C ILE A 188 -1.02 -18.75 4.19
N TYR A 189 -0.55 -19.72 4.97
CA TYR A 189 0.83 -20.20 4.92
C TYR A 189 0.81 -21.65 4.41
N ASN A 190 1.38 -21.91 3.24
CA ASN A 190 1.42 -23.23 2.57
C ASN A 190 0.06 -23.88 2.23
N GLY A 191 -0.98 -23.09 1.92
CA GLY A 191 -2.25 -23.65 1.41
C GLY A 191 -3.09 -24.44 2.41
N GLU A 192 -2.68 -24.52 3.68
CA GLU A 192 -3.47 -25.12 4.75
C GLU A 192 -4.24 -24.03 5.53
N LEU A 193 -5.57 -24.20 5.58
CA LEU A 193 -6.42 -23.44 6.48
C LEU A 193 -6.04 -23.81 7.93
N LEU A 194 -5.54 -22.85 8.70
CA LEU A 194 -5.19 -23.03 10.10
C LEU A 194 -6.44 -23.44 10.91
N LYS A 195 -6.48 -24.66 11.47
CA LYS A 195 -7.54 -25.06 12.42
C LYS A 195 -7.50 -24.22 13.71
N ASP A 196 -8.32 -23.18 13.74
CA ASP A 196 -9.32 -22.83 14.76
C ASP A 196 -8.97 -22.66 16.25
N THR A 197 -7.71 -22.77 16.68
CA THR A 197 -7.41 -22.81 18.12
C THR A 197 -6.57 -21.62 18.58
N ALA A 198 -7.16 -20.73 19.37
CA ALA A 198 -6.37 -19.74 20.09
C ALA A 198 -5.60 -20.37 21.23
N ILE A 199 -4.55 -19.63 21.62
CA ILE A 199 -3.63 -20.05 22.65
C ILE A 199 -3.51 -18.92 23.67
N PHE A 200 -3.56 -19.29 24.95
CA PHE A 200 -3.43 -18.37 26.06
C PHE A 200 -2.27 -18.80 26.94
N ILE A 201 -1.38 -17.86 27.27
CA ILE A 201 -0.38 -18.07 28.31
C ILE A 201 -1.03 -17.75 29.65
N VAL A 202 -0.99 -18.70 30.57
CA VAL A 202 -1.54 -18.52 31.93
C VAL A 202 -0.44 -18.59 32.97
N GLN A 203 -0.61 -17.83 34.04
CA GLN A 203 0.30 -17.78 35.18
C GLN A 203 -0.43 -18.12 36.47
N GLU A 204 0.14 -19.03 37.24
CA GLU A 204 -0.33 -19.40 38.58
C GLU A 204 0.88 -19.69 39.48
N ASN A 205 0.90 -19.13 40.70
CA ASN A 205 2.00 -19.28 41.64
C ASN A 205 3.38 -18.95 41.02
N GLN A 206 3.42 -17.88 40.22
CA GLN A 206 4.60 -17.43 39.48
C GLN A 206 5.14 -18.40 38.40
N LYS A 207 4.42 -19.50 38.11
CA LYS A 207 4.73 -20.43 37.03
C LYS A 207 3.79 -20.23 35.87
N TYR A 208 4.27 -20.51 34.66
CA TYR A 208 3.57 -20.33 33.40
C TYR A 208 3.18 -21.67 32.78
N GLY A 209 2.05 -21.66 32.09
CA GLY A 209 1.60 -22.75 31.23
C GLY A 209 0.87 -22.19 30.00
N LEU A 210 0.47 -23.09 29.12
CA LEU A 210 -0.19 -22.78 27.86
C LEU A 210 -1.48 -23.56 27.77
N LEU A 211 -2.59 -22.88 27.45
CA LEU A 211 -3.88 -23.51 27.23
C LEU A 211 -4.43 -23.15 25.85
N ASN A 212 -5.24 -24.04 25.31
CA ASN A 212 -5.96 -23.81 24.06
C ASN A 212 -7.33 -23.15 24.32
N SER A 213 -8.05 -22.77 23.26
CA SER A 213 -9.40 -22.17 23.36
C SER A 213 -10.44 -23.08 24.02
N ASN A 214 -10.23 -24.40 24.03
CA ASN A 214 -11.05 -25.37 24.76
C ASN A 214 -10.68 -25.48 26.25
N SER A 215 -9.76 -24.64 26.73
CA SER A 215 -9.24 -24.67 28.10
C SER A 215 -8.44 -25.94 28.45
N GLU A 216 -7.99 -26.67 27.44
CA GLU A 216 -7.09 -27.81 27.61
C GLU A 216 -5.65 -27.31 27.79
N ILE A 217 -4.95 -27.89 28.76
CA ILE A 217 -3.56 -27.53 29.05
C ILE A 217 -2.65 -28.19 27.99
N ILE A 218 -2.09 -27.37 27.11
CA ILE A 218 -1.07 -27.78 26.13
C ILE A 218 0.30 -27.92 26.81
N ILE A 219 0.69 -26.90 27.57
CA ILE A 219 1.96 -26.87 28.33
C ILE A 219 1.62 -26.74 29.81
N PRO A 220 2.01 -27.70 30.67
CA PRO A 220 1.72 -27.66 32.10
C PRO A 220 2.20 -26.37 32.77
N ILE A 221 1.42 -25.87 33.74
CA ILE A 221 1.73 -24.67 34.54
C ILE A 221 2.84 -24.96 35.56
N LYS A 222 4.05 -25.17 35.04
CA LYS A 222 5.26 -25.51 35.80
C LYS A 222 6.48 -24.73 35.30
N GLN A 223 6.31 -23.93 34.25
CA GLN A 223 7.41 -23.28 33.54
C GLN A 223 7.77 -21.96 34.20
N ASP A 224 9.04 -21.58 34.11
CA ASP A 224 9.50 -20.29 34.63
C ASP A 224 9.24 -19.15 33.64
N LYS A 225 9.22 -19.46 32.34
CA LYS A 225 8.92 -18.49 31.29
C LYS A 225 8.44 -19.17 30.02
N ILE A 226 7.56 -18.52 29.27
CA ILE A 226 7.14 -18.92 27.92
C ILE A 226 7.27 -17.70 27.01
N HIS A 227 7.96 -17.88 25.88
CA HIS A 227 8.15 -16.86 24.84
C HIS A 227 7.50 -17.31 23.54
N ILE A 228 6.73 -16.43 22.90
CA ILE A 228 6.05 -16.71 21.63
C ILE A 228 6.89 -16.17 20.47
N LEU A 229 7.05 -16.98 19.42
CA LEU A 229 7.58 -16.57 18.12
C LEU A 229 6.43 -16.24 17.16
N GLY A 230 6.70 -15.41 16.15
CA GLY A 230 5.73 -14.98 15.15
C GLY A 230 5.21 -16.08 14.21
N ASN A 231 5.41 -17.35 14.51
CA ASN A 231 4.77 -18.51 13.87
C ASN A 231 4.05 -19.44 14.89
N LEU A 232 3.74 -18.95 16.10
CA LEU A 232 3.12 -19.69 17.21
C LEU A 232 3.98 -20.87 17.66
N THR A 233 5.30 -20.66 17.60
CA THR A 233 6.27 -21.55 18.25
C THR A 233 6.62 -20.97 19.61
N PHE A 234 6.77 -21.82 20.61
CA PHE A 234 6.98 -21.44 22.00
C PHE A 234 8.35 -21.88 22.48
N ILE A 235 9.17 -20.92 22.92
CA ILE A 235 10.36 -21.23 23.72
C ILE A 235 9.92 -21.29 25.18
N VAL A 236 10.07 -22.46 25.76
CA VAL A 236 9.71 -22.75 27.15
C VAL A 236 10.98 -22.84 27.98
N GLN A 237 11.06 -22.01 29.01
CA GLN A 237 12.15 -21.99 29.96
C GLN A 237 11.71 -22.66 31.27
N SER A 238 12.53 -23.58 31.76
CA SER A 238 12.38 -24.20 33.08
C SER A 238 13.69 -24.06 33.86
N ASN A 239 13.58 -23.53 35.07
CA ASN A 239 14.71 -23.33 35.98
C ASN A 239 14.66 -24.42 37.06
N ASN A 240 15.68 -25.26 37.09
CA ASN A 240 15.98 -26.08 38.27
C ASN A 240 17.15 -25.44 39.03
N LYS A 241 17.31 -25.75 40.32
CA LYS A 241 18.27 -25.09 41.25
C LYS A 241 19.71 -24.94 40.73
N GLU A 242 20.11 -25.72 39.72
CA GLU A 242 21.46 -25.74 39.17
C GLU A 242 21.55 -25.32 37.69
N THR A 243 20.45 -25.36 36.92
CA THR A 243 20.49 -25.10 35.46
C THR A 243 19.19 -24.53 34.93
N ILE A 244 19.30 -23.59 34.01
CA ILE A 244 18.19 -23.16 33.14
C ILE A 244 18.15 -24.09 31.92
N LYS A 245 16.97 -24.62 31.60
CA LYS A 245 16.73 -25.44 30.41
C LYS A 245 15.70 -24.80 29.51
N TYR A 246 15.88 -24.96 28.20
CA TYR A 246 15.01 -24.44 27.17
C TYR A 246 14.49 -25.57 26.29
N ALA A 247 13.21 -25.50 25.91
CA ALA A 247 12.59 -26.39 24.94
C ALA A 247 11.80 -25.56 23.92
N LEU A 248 11.63 -26.11 22.72
CA LEU A 248 10.84 -25.51 21.65
C LEU A 248 9.61 -26.36 21.39
N TYR A 249 8.43 -25.74 21.40
CA TYR A 249 7.16 -26.39 21.12
C TYR A 249 6.47 -25.69 19.96
N ASN A 250 5.77 -26.44 19.12
CA ASN A 250 4.83 -25.83 18.17
C ASN A 250 3.49 -25.48 18.85
N LYS A 251 2.56 -24.94 18.07
CA LYS A 251 1.22 -24.54 18.54
C LYS A 251 0.34 -25.69 19.04
N GLU A 252 0.57 -26.91 18.56
CA GLU A 252 -0.11 -28.11 19.05
C GLU A 252 0.51 -28.67 20.34
N GLY A 253 1.60 -28.07 20.85
CA GLY A 253 2.33 -28.61 22.01
C GLY A 253 3.26 -29.78 21.67
N LYS A 254 3.53 -30.03 20.39
CA LYS A 254 4.55 -30.98 19.96
C LYS A 254 5.93 -30.39 20.26
N VAL A 255 6.78 -31.19 20.90
CA VAL A 255 8.19 -30.85 21.12
C VAL A 255 8.92 -30.84 19.78
N LEU A 256 9.43 -29.67 19.39
CA LEU A 256 10.32 -29.47 18.24
C LEU A 256 11.79 -29.59 18.64
N LEU A 257 12.13 -29.05 19.82
CA LEU A 257 13.44 -29.20 20.45
C LEU A 257 13.22 -29.56 21.93
N PRO A 258 13.70 -30.73 22.40
CA PRO A 258 13.53 -31.13 23.80
C PRO A 258 14.35 -30.23 24.75
N TYR A 259 14.03 -30.30 26.04
CA TYR A 259 14.73 -29.50 27.05
C TYR A 259 16.25 -29.73 27.02
N HIS A 260 16.98 -28.66 26.74
CA HIS A 260 18.43 -28.62 26.72
C HIS A 260 18.95 -27.42 27.52
N SER A 261 20.18 -27.50 28.04
CA SER A 261 20.84 -26.41 28.76
C SER A 261 21.37 -25.30 27.85
N ASP A 262 21.21 -25.44 26.53
CA ASP A 262 21.69 -24.45 25.57
C ASP A 262 20.75 -23.26 25.60
N LYS A 263 21.30 -22.05 25.72
CA LYS A 263 20.49 -20.85 25.81
C LYS A 263 19.85 -20.57 24.46
N LEU A 264 18.51 -20.52 24.43
CA LEU A 264 17.74 -20.14 23.25
C LEU A 264 17.27 -18.69 23.35
N GLU A 265 17.54 -17.91 22.31
CA GLU A 265 17.12 -16.52 22.20
C GLU A 265 16.50 -16.26 20.83
N VAL A 266 15.36 -15.56 20.81
CA VAL A 266 14.67 -15.18 19.59
C VAL A 266 15.42 -14.02 18.94
N LEU A 267 15.74 -14.16 17.66
CA LEU A 267 16.20 -13.07 16.80
C LEU A 267 14.99 -12.50 16.04
N SER A 268 15.20 -11.37 15.36
CA SER A 268 14.23 -10.89 14.36
C SER A 268 13.91 -11.98 13.32
N SER A 269 12.75 -11.89 12.68
CA SER A 269 12.36 -12.79 11.58
C SER A 269 12.20 -14.27 11.95
N ASN A 270 11.85 -14.59 13.21
CA ASN A 270 11.58 -15.95 13.71
C ASN A 270 12.78 -16.91 13.71
N LEU A 271 14.01 -16.40 13.59
CA LEU A 271 15.23 -17.20 13.80
C LEU A 271 15.53 -17.38 15.28
N ILE A 272 16.14 -18.51 15.65
CA ILE A 272 16.50 -18.82 17.03
C ILE A 272 18.02 -18.95 17.15
N ARG A 273 18.61 -18.12 18.00
CA ARG A 273 20.00 -18.23 18.42
C ARG A 273 20.13 -19.27 19.52
N ARG A 274 20.91 -20.33 19.28
CA ARG A 274 21.28 -21.35 20.27
C ARG A 274 22.74 -21.14 20.69
N ASN A 275 22.96 -20.70 21.93
CA ASN A 275 24.29 -20.54 22.50
C ASN A 275 24.66 -21.78 23.33
N ASN A 276 25.81 -22.37 23.03
CA ASN A 276 26.38 -23.48 23.79
C ASN A 276 27.89 -23.32 23.97
N LYS A 277 28.52 -24.30 24.64
CA LYS A 277 29.97 -24.27 24.91
C LYS A 277 30.86 -24.22 23.66
N ASN A 278 30.35 -24.67 22.51
CA ASN A 278 31.09 -24.72 21.25
C ASN A 278 30.91 -23.43 20.43
N GLY A 279 29.94 -22.57 20.80
CA GLY A 279 29.65 -21.32 20.11
C GLY A 279 28.15 -21.08 19.93
N VAL A 280 27.86 -20.27 18.93
CA VAL A 280 26.52 -19.80 18.58
C VAL A 280 26.08 -20.49 17.29
N TYR A 281 24.90 -21.10 17.31
CA TYR A 281 24.25 -21.71 16.15
C TYR A 281 22.91 -21.03 15.88
N ILE A 282 22.46 -21.08 14.62
CA ILE A 282 21.14 -20.59 14.23
C ILE A 282 20.24 -21.77 13.88
N LEU A 283 19.05 -21.74 14.48
CA LEU A 283 17.95 -22.63 14.16
C LEU A 283 16.85 -21.83 13.46
N ASN A 284 16.12 -22.48 12.56
CA ASN A 284 14.85 -21.95 12.09
C ASN A 284 13.76 -22.09 13.18
N SER A 285 12.57 -21.57 12.91
CA SER A 285 11.44 -21.62 13.84
C SER A 285 10.88 -23.03 14.07
N TYR A 286 11.30 -24.03 13.29
CA TYR A 286 10.99 -25.45 13.51
C TYR A 286 12.02 -26.16 14.40
N GLY A 287 13.03 -25.43 14.90
CA GLY A 287 14.11 -25.98 15.71
C GLY A 287 15.20 -26.69 14.90
N ALA A 288 15.12 -26.70 13.58
CA ALA A 288 16.16 -27.27 12.73
C ALA A 288 17.35 -26.31 12.62
N GLN A 289 18.56 -26.83 12.85
CA GLN A 289 19.78 -26.04 12.70
C GLN A 289 20.03 -25.74 11.22
N ILE A 290 20.13 -24.46 10.89
CA ILE A 290 20.38 -23.96 9.52
C ILE A 290 21.80 -23.43 9.35
N SER A 291 22.47 -23.06 10.45
CA SER A 291 23.92 -22.79 10.42
C SER A 291 24.71 -24.09 10.29
N ASN A 292 25.62 -24.16 9.32
CA ASN A 292 26.54 -25.28 9.11
C ASN A 292 27.74 -25.28 10.07
N ILE A 293 28.10 -24.12 10.63
CA ILE A 293 29.26 -23.94 11.52
C ILE A 293 28.88 -23.25 12.83
N ALA A 294 29.80 -23.27 13.79
CA ALA A 294 29.68 -22.53 15.05
C ALA A 294 30.28 -21.14 14.92
N TYR A 295 29.54 -20.12 15.35
CA TYR A 295 30.02 -18.73 15.39
C TYR A 295 30.44 -18.33 16.80
N LYS A 296 31.41 -17.44 16.94
CA LYS A 296 31.77 -16.79 18.19
C LYS A 296 30.68 -15.81 18.65
N LYS A 297 30.10 -15.07 17.69
CA LYS A 297 29.09 -14.02 17.96
C LYS A 297 28.23 -13.79 16.72
N ILE A 298 26.98 -13.39 16.94
CA ILE A 298 26.05 -12.94 15.89
C ILE A 298 25.44 -11.61 16.32
N GLU A 299 25.49 -10.61 15.44
CA GLU A 299 24.97 -9.26 15.64
C GLU A 299 23.86 -8.96 14.64
N SER A 300 22.72 -8.46 15.11
CA SER A 300 21.63 -7.99 14.27
C SER A 300 21.89 -6.55 13.83
N ASN A 301 21.90 -6.32 12.52
CA ASN A 301 22.02 -5.00 11.93
C ASN A 301 20.65 -4.54 11.44
N TYR A 302 20.13 -3.48 12.08
CA TYR A 302 18.92 -2.81 11.64
C TYR A 302 19.30 -1.67 10.69
N SER A 303 18.88 -1.78 9.43
CA SER A 303 18.86 -0.64 8.52
C SER A 303 17.47 0.00 8.57
N PRO A 304 17.34 1.31 8.88
CA PRO A 304 16.06 2.02 8.80
C PRO A 304 15.45 2.01 7.39
N ILE A 305 16.26 1.70 6.37
CA ILE A 305 15.93 1.77 4.94
C ILE A 305 15.58 0.39 4.37
N LEU A 306 16.09 -0.70 4.98
CA LEU A 306 15.88 -2.07 4.50
C LEU A 306 15.17 -2.87 5.58
N SER A 307 13.86 -3.08 5.38
CA SER A 307 13.13 -4.17 6.03
C SER A 307 13.21 -5.37 5.08
N PRO A 308 13.65 -6.57 5.51
CA PRO A 308 13.93 -7.08 6.87
C PRO A 308 15.41 -6.99 7.35
N PRO A 309 15.72 -7.26 8.64
CA PRO A 309 17.06 -7.12 9.22
C PRO A 309 18.07 -8.16 8.69
N PHE A 310 19.36 -7.79 8.73
CA PHE A 310 20.48 -8.64 8.33
C PHE A 310 21.39 -8.95 9.52
N TYR A 311 22.28 -9.93 9.38
CA TYR A 311 23.15 -10.39 10.47
C TYR A 311 24.63 -10.39 10.07
N ASN A 312 25.48 -9.90 10.97
CA ASN A 312 26.91 -10.17 10.94
C ASN A 312 27.20 -11.39 11.82
N ALA A 313 27.89 -12.38 11.27
CA ALA A 313 28.32 -13.56 12.00
C ALA A 313 29.85 -13.60 12.07
N TYR A 314 30.39 -13.82 13.26
CA TYR A 314 31.84 -13.77 13.54
C TYR A 314 32.33 -15.15 13.94
N LEU A 315 33.43 -15.61 13.36
CA LEU A 315 34.14 -16.83 13.70
C LEU A 315 35.13 -16.60 14.85
N SER A 316 35.64 -17.71 15.39
CA SER A 316 36.59 -17.67 16.50
C SER A 316 37.95 -17.08 16.13
N ASP A 317 38.35 -17.21 14.86
CA ASP A 317 39.57 -16.63 14.29
C ASP A 317 39.47 -15.12 14.00
N GLY A 318 38.29 -14.52 14.23
CA GLY A 318 38.03 -13.11 14.00
C GLY A 318 37.44 -12.78 12.62
N LYS A 319 37.31 -13.75 11.71
CA LYS A 319 36.67 -13.53 10.41
C LYS A 319 35.16 -13.38 10.56
N CYS A 320 34.54 -12.60 9.69
CA CYS A 320 33.12 -12.31 9.72
C CYS A 320 32.49 -12.36 8.33
N GLY A 321 31.20 -12.68 8.31
CA GLY A 321 30.37 -12.79 7.11
C GLY A 321 29.01 -12.15 7.33
N TYR A 322 28.23 -12.05 6.25
CA TYR A 322 26.98 -11.30 6.20
C TYR A 322 25.83 -12.17 5.69
N TYR A 323 24.71 -12.15 6.41
CA TYR A 323 23.57 -13.05 6.18
C TYR A 323 22.25 -12.28 6.15
N ASN A 324 21.30 -12.74 5.35
CA ASN A 324 19.96 -12.19 5.29
C ASN A 324 19.08 -12.64 6.48
N HIS A 325 17.86 -12.13 6.53
CA HIS A 325 16.84 -12.47 7.54
C HIS A 325 16.41 -13.94 7.60
N GLU A 326 16.72 -14.75 6.57
CA GLU A 326 16.45 -16.19 6.50
C GLU A 326 17.71 -17.03 6.78
N TRP A 327 18.81 -16.38 7.20
CA TRP A 327 20.13 -16.98 7.37
C TRP A 327 20.78 -17.49 6.06
N LYS A 328 20.38 -16.95 4.92
CA LYS A 328 21.08 -17.16 3.64
C LYS A 328 22.34 -16.31 3.62
N GLU A 329 23.46 -16.95 3.28
CA GLU A 329 24.75 -16.28 3.11
C GLU A 329 24.67 -15.26 1.96
N ILE A 330 25.08 -14.02 2.25
CA ILE A 330 25.31 -12.95 1.27
C ILE A 330 26.81 -12.78 1.06
N LEU A 331 27.57 -12.73 2.16
CA LEU A 331 29.04 -12.72 2.13
C LEU A 331 29.58 -13.81 3.06
N PRO A 332 30.56 -14.61 2.58
CA PRO A 332 31.18 -15.65 3.39
C PRO A 332 32.02 -15.07 4.52
N CYS A 333 32.30 -15.88 5.54
CA CYS A 333 33.11 -15.49 6.69
C CYS A 333 34.62 -15.44 6.40
N ILE A 334 35.04 -14.54 5.51
CA ILE A 334 36.45 -14.37 5.10
C ILE A 334 37.02 -12.98 5.43
N TYR A 335 36.16 -12.04 5.83
CA TYR A 335 36.51 -10.64 6.06
C TYR A 335 36.85 -10.37 7.53
N ASP A 336 37.76 -9.44 7.81
CA ASP A 336 38.09 -9.06 9.19
C ASP A 336 36.99 -8.20 9.84
N CYS A 337 36.31 -7.38 9.04
CA CYS A 337 35.22 -6.51 9.47
C CYS A 337 34.27 -6.21 8.31
N ILE A 338 32.99 -6.02 8.62
CA ILE A 338 31.95 -5.55 7.69
C ILE A 338 31.30 -4.32 8.32
N LYS A 339 31.43 -3.15 7.67
CA LYS A 339 30.94 -1.86 8.19
C LYS A 339 29.66 -1.39 7.48
N PHE A 340 28.78 -0.76 8.27
CA PHE A 340 27.53 -0.11 7.85
C PHE A 340 27.66 1.42 7.89
N PRO A 341 26.95 2.18 7.03
CA PRO A 341 25.73 1.82 6.30
C PRO A 341 25.97 1.22 4.91
N LEU A 342 25.03 0.39 4.46
CA LEU A 342 24.94 -0.07 3.07
C LEU A 342 24.94 1.15 2.15
N ILE A 343 25.88 1.18 1.22
CA ILE A 343 25.84 2.11 0.10
C ILE A 343 24.66 1.61 -0.78
N LYS A 344 23.87 2.51 -1.38
CA LYS A 344 22.80 2.11 -2.32
C LYS A 344 23.36 1.10 -3.35
N ASP A 345 22.51 0.17 -3.80
CA ASP A 345 22.78 -0.79 -4.89
C ASP A 345 23.63 -2.03 -4.54
N ASN A 346 23.27 -2.79 -3.49
CA ASN A 346 23.85 -4.13 -3.18
C ASN A 346 25.38 -4.17 -3.02
N ILE A 347 25.97 -3.10 -2.47
CA ILE A 347 27.41 -2.97 -2.23
C ILE A 347 27.70 -2.65 -0.77
N ILE A 348 28.85 -3.14 -0.27
CA ILE A 348 29.20 -3.07 1.16
C ILE A 348 30.70 -2.92 1.36
N ALA A 349 31.08 -2.14 2.37
CA ALA A 349 32.47 -1.94 2.76
C ALA A 349 32.91 -3.06 3.71
N VAL A 350 34.00 -3.73 3.35
CA VAL A 350 34.56 -4.85 4.11
C VAL A 350 36.07 -4.67 4.23
N SER A 351 36.68 -5.24 5.27
CA SER A 351 38.14 -5.22 5.43
C SER A 351 38.75 -6.60 5.35
N MET A 352 39.94 -6.67 4.79
CA MET A 352 40.75 -7.88 4.67
C MET A 352 42.22 -7.50 4.88
N HIS A 353 42.91 -8.25 5.74
CA HIS A 353 44.28 -7.94 6.19
C HIS A 353 44.45 -6.53 6.76
N GLY A 354 43.43 -6.04 7.47
CA GLY A 354 43.44 -4.71 8.10
C GLY A 354 43.24 -3.52 7.15
N LYS A 355 42.98 -3.76 5.86
CA LYS A 355 42.66 -2.72 4.87
C LYS A 355 41.24 -2.90 4.34
N PHE A 356 40.55 -1.78 4.06
CA PHE A 356 39.20 -1.73 3.55
C PHE A 356 39.16 -1.78 2.03
N GLY A 357 38.07 -2.33 1.50
CA GLY A 357 37.64 -2.29 0.11
C GLY A 357 36.11 -2.40 0.02
N ILE A 358 35.55 -2.20 -1.17
CA ILE A 358 34.11 -2.35 -1.43
C ILE A 358 33.87 -3.62 -2.25
N VAL A 359 32.87 -4.40 -1.85
CA VAL A 359 32.41 -5.60 -2.56
C VAL A 359 30.92 -5.50 -2.88
N ASN A 360 30.47 -6.21 -3.91
CA ASN A 360 29.04 -6.44 -4.15
C ASN A 360 28.54 -7.71 -3.42
N PHE A 361 27.24 -7.99 -3.50
CA PHE A 361 26.63 -9.18 -2.90
C PHE A 361 26.95 -10.51 -3.60
N ASP A 362 27.62 -10.48 -4.77
CA ASP A 362 28.22 -11.66 -5.39
C ASP A 362 29.65 -11.89 -4.90
N ASN A 363 30.06 -11.20 -3.83
CA ASN A 363 31.41 -11.24 -3.26
C ASN A 363 32.51 -10.77 -4.23
N LYS A 364 32.16 -9.98 -5.26
CA LYS A 364 33.11 -9.39 -6.21
C LYS A 364 33.66 -8.07 -5.66
N ALA A 365 34.98 -7.96 -5.58
CA ALA A 365 35.67 -6.72 -5.25
C ALA A 365 35.43 -5.66 -6.34
N LEU A 366 34.96 -4.49 -5.91
CA LEU A 366 34.77 -3.30 -6.74
C LEU A 366 35.89 -2.28 -6.55
N THR A 367 36.62 -2.37 -5.44
CA THR A 367 37.85 -1.63 -5.19
C THR A 367 38.92 -2.58 -4.65
N GLU A 368 40.17 -2.15 -4.70
CA GLU A 368 41.26 -2.84 -4.01
C GLU A 368 41.11 -2.72 -2.47
N PHE A 369 41.75 -3.65 -1.75
CA PHE A 369 41.81 -3.68 -0.29
C PHE A 369 43.06 -2.95 0.22
N ILE A 370 43.11 -1.63 0.02
CA ILE A 370 44.29 -0.81 0.37
C ILE A 370 43.96 0.37 1.29
N TYR A 371 42.69 0.63 1.56
CA TYR A 371 42.26 1.83 2.27
C TYR A 371 42.27 1.62 3.79
N ASP A 372 42.67 2.64 4.56
CA ASP A 372 42.68 2.56 6.03
C ASP A 372 41.28 2.69 6.64
N THR A 373 40.34 3.28 5.90
CA THR A 373 38.96 3.51 6.35
C THR A 373 37.92 3.09 5.30
N ALA A 374 36.70 2.80 5.73
CA ALA A 374 35.59 2.47 4.84
C ALA A 374 35.17 3.70 4.00
N GLU A 375 35.26 4.89 4.58
CA GLU A 375 34.97 6.16 3.93
C GLU A 375 35.93 6.43 2.78
N ASP A 376 37.22 6.10 2.92
CA ASP A 376 38.20 6.26 1.85
C ASP A 376 38.01 5.24 0.74
N ALA A 377 37.66 3.99 1.07
CA ALA A 377 37.26 2.99 0.09
C ALA A 377 36.01 3.43 -0.70
N GLN A 378 35.04 4.05 -0.02
CA GLN A 378 33.84 4.60 -0.67
C GLN A 378 34.17 5.78 -1.60
N LYS A 379 35.02 6.71 -1.16
CA LYS A 379 35.50 7.80 -2.03
C LYS A 379 36.22 7.23 -3.25
N ALA A 380 37.06 6.22 -3.06
CA ALA A 380 37.77 5.58 -4.15
C ALA A 380 36.82 4.88 -5.13
N LEU A 381 35.80 4.15 -4.64
CA LEU A 381 34.75 3.62 -5.51
C LEU A 381 34.05 4.73 -6.29
N PHE A 382 33.73 5.86 -5.64
CA PHE A 382 33.13 7.00 -6.32
C PHE A 382 34.07 7.58 -7.39
N GLN A 383 35.37 7.65 -7.13
CA GLN A 383 36.36 8.08 -8.13
C GLN A 383 36.53 7.05 -9.24
N ILE A 384 36.52 5.74 -8.96
CA ILE A 384 36.56 4.68 -9.98
C ILE A 384 35.30 4.74 -10.82
N GLN A 385 34.12 4.90 -10.22
CA GLN A 385 32.87 5.07 -10.95
C GLN A 385 32.89 6.36 -11.77
N LYS A 386 33.41 7.46 -11.22
CA LYS A 386 33.58 8.72 -11.93
C LYS A 386 34.61 8.61 -13.05
N ASN A 387 35.70 7.88 -12.87
CA ASN A 387 36.77 7.69 -13.85
C ASN A 387 36.38 6.66 -14.90
N CYS A 388 35.69 5.58 -14.56
CA CYS A 388 35.07 4.67 -15.52
C CYS A 388 33.97 5.39 -16.29
N LEU A 389 33.18 6.24 -15.63
CA LEU A 389 32.28 7.16 -16.31
C LEU A 389 33.13 8.09 -17.19
N GLN A 390 34.18 8.74 -16.70
CA GLN A 390 35.02 9.67 -17.45
C GLN A 390 35.78 9.01 -18.62
N GLU A 391 36.21 7.76 -18.51
CA GLU A 391 36.83 6.94 -19.56
C GLU A 391 35.76 6.42 -20.55
N GLN A 392 34.55 6.12 -20.09
CA GLN A 392 33.41 5.88 -20.95
C GLN A 392 32.99 7.16 -21.68
N ILE A 393 33.22 8.34 -21.08
CA ILE A 393 32.98 9.70 -21.58
C ILE A 393 34.11 10.19 -22.50
N GLU A 394 35.35 9.73 -22.29
CA GLU A 394 36.51 10.04 -23.12
C GLU A 394 36.65 9.03 -24.28
N LYS A 395 36.12 7.80 -24.11
CA LYS A 395 35.88 6.84 -25.22
C LYS A 395 34.54 7.04 -25.91
N LYS A 396 33.57 7.71 -25.28
CA LYS A 396 32.33 8.20 -25.89
C LYS A 396 32.20 9.67 -25.54
N ASP A 397 32.75 10.50 -26.42
CA ASP A 397 32.51 11.93 -26.51
C ASP A 397 31.15 12.30 -25.89
N THR A 398 31.20 12.99 -24.74
CA THR A 398 30.03 13.22 -23.90
C THR A 398 29.12 14.30 -24.40
N THR A 399 28.00 13.84 -24.90
CA THR A 399 26.65 14.23 -24.51
C THR A 399 25.80 13.08 -25.05
N ASP A 400 24.96 12.38 -24.26
CA ASP A 400 23.66 11.87 -24.77
C ASP A 400 22.95 10.70 -24.06
N TYR A 401 23.30 10.14 -22.89
CA TYR A 401 22.45 9.03 -22.38
C TYR A 401 20.97 9.44 -22.10
N TYR A 402 20.70 10.70 -21.74
CA TYR A 402 19.33 11.26 -21.70
C TYR A 402 18.90 11.98 -22.99
N ASN A 403 19.80 12.16 -23.95
CA ASN A 403 19.52 12.79 -25.23
C ASN A 403 19.42 11.78 -26.38
N ILE A 404 19.74 10.49 -26.23
CA ILE A 404 19.54 9.52 -27.32
C ILE A 404 18.07 9.46 -27.74
N TYR A 405 17.15 9.60 -26.78
CA TYR A 405 15.71 9.71 -27.03
C TYR A 405 15.28 11.12 -27.49
N GLU A 406 16.15 12.12 -27.33
CA GLU A 406 15.98 13.47 -27.85
C GLU A 406 16.74 13.71 -29.17
N SER A 407 17.53 12.74 -29.61
CA SER A 407 18.32 12.78 -30.84
C SER A 407 17.40 12.93 -32.04
N LYS A 408 17.90 13.58 -33.08
CA LYS A 408 17.13 13.78 -34.31
C LYS A 408 16.80 12.43 -34.95
N GLU A 409 17.73 11.49 -34.87
CA GLU A 409 17.68 10.14 -35.40
C GLU A 409 16.57 9.34 -34.71
N TRP A 410 16.56 9.30 -33.37
CA TRP A 410 15.48 8.63 -32.66
C TRP A 410 14.15 9.35 -32.81
N LYS A 411 14.10 10.69 -32.76
CA LYS A 411 12.84 11.43 -32.99
C LYS A 411 12.26 11.11 -34.37
N ASN A 412 13.09 11.09 -35.40
CA ASN A 412 12.67 10.72 -36.76
C ASN A 412 12.23 9.26 -36.84
N LYS A 413 12.99 8.33 -36.24
CA LYS A 413 12.64 6.91 -36.22
C LYS A 413 11.34 6.68 -35.45
N ARG A 414 11.20 7.25 -34.25
CA ARG A 414 9.99 7.21 -33.43
C ARG A 414 8.79 7.74 -34.18
N GLU A 415 8.92 8.91 -34.79
CA GLU A 415 7.85 9.52 -35.60
C GLU A 415 7.47 8.65 -36.81
N LYS A 416 8.45 8.05 -37.49
CA LYS A 416 8.21 7.10 -38.59
C LYS A 416 7.40 5.90 -38.11
N ILE A 417 7.76 5.30 -36.98
CA ILE A 417 7.04 4.15 -36.43
C ILE A 417 5.64 4.54 -35.92
N LEU A 418 5.49 5.69 -35.28
CA LEU A 418 4.19 6.20 -34.86
C LEU A 418 3.27 6.45 -36.07
N LYS A 419 3.78 7.04 -37.15
CA LYS A 419 3.04 7.22 -38.41
C LYS A 419 2.66 5.89 -39.06
N ARG A 420 3.60 4.94 -39.14
CA ARG A 420 3.34 3.57 -39.63
C ARG A 420 2.20 2.93 -38.86
N ASP A 421 2.22 3.08 -37.53
CA ASP A 421 1.23 2.52 -36.61
C ASP A 421 -0.01 3.42 -36.45
N ASN A 422 -0.18 4.44 -37.31
CA ASN A 422 -1.32 5.36 -37.34
C ASN A 422 -1.62 5.99 -35.96
N TYR A 423 -0.55 6.37 -35.26
CA TYR A 423 -0.54 6.85 -33.86
C TYR A 423 -1.44 6.01 -32.95
N THR A 424 -1.40 4.69 -33.11
CA THR A 424 -2.29 3.75 -32.42
C THR A 424 -1.47 2.66 -31.75
N CYS A 425 -1.82 2.35 -30.50
CA CYS A 425 -1.22 1.24 -29.79
C CYS A 425 -1.57 -0.08 -30.49
N GLN A 426 -0.55 -0.86 -30.84
CA GLN A 426 -0.70 -2.12 -31.55
C GLN A 426 -1.18 -3.28 -30.66
N CYS A 427 -1.35 -3.04 -29.35
CA CYS A 427 -1.86 -4.02 -28.39
C CYS A 427 -3.33 -3.79 -28.00
N CYS A 428 -3.72 -2.54 -27.69
CA CYS A 428 -5.09 -2.25 -27.25
C CYS A 428 -5.88 -1.33 -28.19
N HIS A 429 -5.28 -0.92 -29.31
CA HIS A 429 -5.88 -0.07 -30.34
C HIS A 429 -6.34 1.32 -29.86
N CYS A 430 -5.83 1.82 -28.73
CA CYS A 430 -6.04 3.22 -28.36
C CYS A 430 -5.14 4.15 -29.20
N SER A 431 -5.75 5.16 -29.82
CA SER A 431 -5.06 6.11 -30.68
C SER A 431 -4.78 7.43 -29.96
N ASN A 432 -3.76 8.17 -30.42
CA ASN A 432 -3.45 9.52 -29.96
C ASN A 432 -3.47 10.54 -31.13
N PRO A 433 -4.63 11.15 -31.42
CA PRO A 433 -4.79 12.14 -32.48
C PRO A 433 -4.13 13.50 -32.18
N SER A 434 -3.48 13.69 -31.03
CA SER A 434 -2.72 14.92 -30.75
C SER A 434 -1.30 14.91 -31.29
N LEU A 435 -0.82 13.76 -31.74
CA LEU A 435 0.50 13.61 -32.35
C LEU A 435 0.45 13.80 -33.87
N GLY A 436 -0.71 13.59 -34.47
CA GLY A 436 -0.98 13.78 -35.89
C GLY A 436 -2.34 13.18 -36.28
N ASP A 437 -2.67 13.26 -37.55
CA ASP A 437 -3.92 12.72 -38.09
C ASP A 437 -3.99 11.20 -37.93
N VAL A 438 -5.10 10.73 -37.38
CA VAL A 438 -5.40 9.30 -37.20
C VAL A 438 -6.52 8.90 -38.15
N ILE A 439 -6.22 7.97 -39.05
CA ILE A 439 -7.20 7.41 -39.98
C ILE A 439 -7.99 6.30 -39.28
N VAL A 440 -9.31 6.41 -39.24
CA VAL A 440 -10.19 5.44 -38.61
C VAL A 440 -11.06 4.79 -39.68
N GLU A 441 -10.85 3.51 -39.92
CA GLU A 441 -11.65 2.74 -40.86
C GLU A 441 -13.02 2.41 -40.28
N LYS A 442 -14.09 2.87 -40.93
CA LYS A 442 -15.49 2.62 -40.56
C LYS A 442 -16.16 1.65 -41.54
N GLY A 443 -15.43 0.60 -41.93
CA GLY A 443 -15.88 -0.50 -42.80
C GLY A 443 -16.03 -0.16 -44.28
N ARG A 444 -16.75 0.91 -44.65
CA ARG A 444 -16.96 1.35 -46.06
C ARG A 444 -16.41 2.73 -46.38
N TYR A 445 -15.90 3.44 -45.38
CA TYR A 445 -15.39 4.80 -45.50
C TYR A 445 -14.35 5.02 -44.38
N ILE A 446 -13.57 6.08 -44.51
CA ILE A 446 -12.63 6.50 -43.46
C ILE A 446 -13.07 7.80 -42.78
N GLU A 447 -12.63 7.94 -41.53
CA GLU A 447 -12.63 9.21 -40.81
C GLU A 447 -11.20 9.61 -40.48
N VAL A 448 -10.88 10.90 -40.59
CA VAL A 448 -9.59 11.45 -40.19
C VAL A 448 -9.81 12.26 -38.92
N HIS A 449 -9.10 11.89 -37.85
CA HIS A 449 -9.23 12.52 -36.54
C HIS A 449 -7.95 13.24 -36.15
N SER A 450 -8.07 14.47 -35.61
CA SER A 450 -6.96 15.19 -35.00
C SER A 450 -7.41 15.95 -33.74
N TYR A 451 -6.47 16.25 -32.83
CA TYR A 451 -6.76 16.92 -31.57
C TYR A 451 -5.73 17.99 -31.23
N ASP A 452 -6.19 19.22 -31.04
CA ASP A 452 -5.33 20.31 -30.60
C ASP A 452 -5.31 20.39 -29.07
N MET A 453 -4.16 20.08 -28.47
CA MET A 453 -3.97 20.14 -27.02
C MET A 453 -4.00 21.56 -26.44
N HIS A 454 -3.74 22.59 -27.24
CA HIS A 454 -3.73 23.98 -26.81
C HIS A 454 -5.16 24.48 -26.63
N THR A 455 -5.96 24.38 -27.70
CA THR A 455 -7.36 24.84 -27.72
C THR A 455 -8.31 23.84 -27.05
N GLY A 456 -7.99 22.55 -27.08
CA GLY A 456 -8.86 21.47 -26.63
C GLY A 456 -9.92 21.06 -27.65
N ASN A 457 -9.80 21.56 -28.89
CA ASN A 457 -10.69 21.24 -30.00
C ASN A 457 -10.33 19.89 -30.63
N TYR A 458 -11.36 19.16 -31.06
CA TYR A 458 -11.22 17.88 -31.73
C TYR A 458 -11.79 17.98 -33.15
N HIS A 459 -11.00 17.58 -34.14
CA HIS A 459 -11.42 17.64 -35.54
C HIS A 459 -11.74 16.24 -36.07
N ILE A 460 -12.82 16.15 -36.86
CA ILE A 460 -13.21 14.93 -37.57
C ILE A 460 -13.54 15.29 -39.01
N GLY A 461 -12.75 14.76 -39.95
CA GLY A 461 -13.10 14.71 -41.37
C GLY A 461 -13.73 13.38 -41.70
N SER A 462 -14.93 13.36 -42.28
CA SER A 462 -15.64 12.13 -42.65
C SER A 462 -15.79 12.05 -44.15
N GLU A 463 -15.18 11.03 -44.77
CA GLU A 463 -15.30 10.74 -46.20
C GLU A 463 -16.74 10.36 -46.58
N LYS A 464 -17.48 9.70 -45.67
CA LYS A 464 -18.86 9.27 -45.93
C LYS A 464 -19.78 10.41 -46.36
N TYR A 465 -19.54 11.59 -45.79
CA TYR A 465 -20.38 12.76 -45.96
C TYR A 465 -19.59 13.98 -46.45
N ASP A 466 -18.32 13.83 -46.85
CA ASP A 466 -17.50 14.93 -47.35
C ASP A 466 -17.51 16.19 -46.44
N ILE A 467 -17.51 15.98 -45.11
CA ILE A 467 -17.69 17.02 -44.10
C ILE A 467 -16.51 17.02 -43.11
N ASN A 468 -16.01 18.21 -42.79
CA ASN A 468 -15.04 18.45 -41.72
C ASN A 468 -15.68 19.19 -40.55
N LEU A 469 -15.51 18.64 -39.35
CA LEU A 469 -16.08 19.14 -38.10
C LEU A 469 -15.00 19.62 -37.15
N ASP A 470 -15.26 20.73 -36.46
CA ASP A 470 -14.56 21.16 -35.26
C ASP A 470 -15.46 20.98 -34.04
N ILE A 471 -15.05 20.17 -33.08
CA ILE A 471 -15.82 19.81 -31.89
C ILE A 471 -15.15 20.43 -30.66
N ASN A 472 -15.87 21.29 -29.95
CA ASN A 472 -15.46 21.87 -28.68
C ASN A 472 -16.29 21.26 -27.54
N LEU A 473 -15.67 20.71 -26.51
CA LEU A 473 -16.39 20.04 -25.41
C LEU A 473 -16.99 21.01 -24.36
N GLY A 474 -16.68 22.30 -24.48
CA GLY A 474 -17.02 23.38 -23.54
C GLY A 474 -15.78 23.95 -22.84
N TYR A 475 -15.93 25.15 -22.28
CA TYR A 475 -14.83 25.91 -21.68
C TYR A 475 -14.06 25.10 -20.61
N GLY A 476 -12.73 25.05 -20.77
CA GLY A 476 -11.81 24.44 -19.80
C GLY A 476 -11.74 22.91 -19.80
N LYS A 477 -12.45 22.23 -20.71
CA LYS A 477 -12.48 20.77 -20.82
C LYS A 477 -11.42 20.27 -21.80
N LYS A 478 -10.75 19.18 -21.44
CA LYS A 478 -9.71 18.53 -22.27
C LYS A 478 -9.90 17.01 -22.27
N ILE A 479 -9.52 16.38 -23.37
CA ILE A 479 -9.47 14.92 -23.49
C ILE A 479 -8.07 14.46 -23.08
N VAL A 480 -8.01 13.44 -22.23
CA VAL A 480 -6.76 12.82 -21.79
C VAL A 480 -6.26 11.90 -22.91
N MET A 481 -5.22 12.31 -23.64
CA MET A 481 -4.67 11.47 -24.72
C MET A 481 -3.75 10.36 -24.18
N PRO A 482 -3.74 9.17 -24.79
CA PRO A 482 -2.83 8.12 -24.40
C PRO A 482 -1.38 8.49 -24.73
N ILE A 483 -0.47 8.32 -23.78
CA ILE A 483 0.97 8.41 -24.04
C ILE A 483 1.38 7.18 -24.85
N LEU A 484 1.95 7.40 -26.04
CA LEU A 484 2.46 6.35 -26.92
C LEU A 484 3.98 6.30 -26.89
N ASN A 485 4.51 5.10 -26.75
CA ASN A 485 5.93 4.79 -26.77
C ASN A 485 6.24 3.85 -27.93
N VAL A 486 7.38 4.05 -28.57
CA VAL A 486 7.94 3.08 -29.52
C VAL A 486 8.88 2.17 -28.74
N HIS A 487 8.57 0.89 -28.75
CA HIS A 487 9.24 -0.13 -27.96
C HIS A 487 10.01 -1.10 -28.85
N HIS A 488 11.20 -1.50 -28.42
CA HIS A 488 12.03 -2.50 -29.09
C HIS A 488 11.56 -3.91 -28.74
N LYS A 489 11.23 -4.73 -29.73
CA LYS A 489 10.85 -6.14 -29.53
C LYS A 489 12.02 -7.01 -29.08
N LEU A 490 13.25 -6.55 -29.29
CA LEU A 490 14.51 -7.17 -28.88
C LEU A 490 15.60 -6.10 -28.78
N TYR A 491 16.64 -6.34 -27.99
CA TYR A 491 17.81 -5.45 -27.89
C TYR A 491 19.05 -6.13 -28.44
N ILE A 492 19.73 -5.50 -29.41
CA ILE A 492 20.98 -5.98 -30.00
C ILE A 492 22.14 -5.21 -29.37
N ILE A 493 23.10 -5.94 -28.78
CA ILE A 493 24.33 -5.33 -28.23
C ILE A 493 25.08 -4.62 -29.36
N ASP A 494 25.61 -3.44 -29.06
CA ASP A 494 26.39 -2.58 -29.98
C ASP A 494 25.59 -1.97 -31.16
N ARG A 495 24.26 -1.92 -31.07
CA ARG A 495 23.41 -1.12 -31.99
C ARG A 495 22.79 0.09 -31.30
N GLU A 496 22.73 1.21 -32.00
CA GLU A 496 22.01 2.40 -31.54
C GLU A 496 20.49 2.21 -31.62
N ILE A 497 19.75 2.93 -30.78
CA ILE A 497 18.30 2.70 -30.61
C ILE A 497 17.46 2.94 -31.87
N TRP A 498 17.96 3.68 -32.86
CA TRP A 498 17.29 3.94 -34.14
C TRP A 498 17.71 3.01 -35.29
N GLU A 499 18.75 2.18 -35.11
CA GLU A 499 19.33 1.30 -36.13
C GLU A 499 18.59 -0.04 -36.30
N TYR A 500 17.46 -0.19 -35.63
CA TYR A 500 16.61 -1.37 -35.70
C TYR A 500 15.74 -1.33 -36.96
N ASP A 501 15.41 -2.48 -37.52
CA ASP A 501 14.42 -2.54 -38.59
C ASP A 501 13.06 -2.08 -38.06
N ASP A 502 12.20 -1.54 -38.93
CA ASP A 502 10.89 -1.05 -38.48
C ASP A 502 10.10 -2.18 -37.81
N ASP A 503 10.21 -3.42 -38.31
CA ASP A 503 9.52 -4.59 -37.77
C ASP A 503 10.01 -5.01 -36.37
N ASP A 504 11.20 -4.59 -35.95
CA ASP A 504 11.72 -4.79 -34.59
C ASP A 504 11.13 -3.77 -33.60
N LEU A 505 10.36 -2.80 -34.07
CA LEU A 505 9.76 -1.74 -33.28
C LEU A 505 8.22 -1.83 -33.27
N ILE A 506 7.62 -1.50 -32.13
CA ILE A 506 6.17 -1.53 -31.95
C ILE A 506 5.67 -0.33 -31.15
N THR A 507 4.59 0.31 -31.60
CA THR A 507 3.92 1.36 -30.84
C THR A 507 3.04 0.76 -29.75
N LEU A 508 3.32 1.11 -28.49
CA LEU A 508 2.55 0.70 -27.31
C LEU A 508 2.11 1.92 -26.50
N CYS A 509 0.88 1.92 -26.00
CA CYS A 509 0.49 2.90 -25.01
C CYS A 509 1.20 2.62 -23.69
N GLN A 510 1.35 3.64 -22.83
CA GLN A 510 2.02 3.55 -21.54
C GLN A 510 1.57 2.33 -20.72
N LYS A 511 0.27 2.04 -20.67
CA LYS A 511 -0.28 0.90 -19.95
C LYS A 511 0.15 -0.45 -20.54
N CYS A 512 0.07 -0.60 -21.86
CA CYS A 512 0.49 -1.84 -22.53
C CYS A 512 2.01 -2.03 -22.43
N HIS A 513 2.78 -0.95 -22.56
CA HIS A 513 4.23 -0.95 -22.38
C HIS A 513 4.63 -1.39 -20.97
N GLN A 514 3.98 -0.85 -19.93
CA GLN A 514 4.21 -1.26 -18.54
C GLN A 514 3.79 -2.71 -18.30
N THR A 515 2.68 -3.15 -18.89
CA THR A 515 2.22 -4.54 -18.77
C THR A 515 3.23 -5.50 -19.41
N LEU A 516 3.80 -5.14 -20.56
CA LEU A 516 4.85 -5.91 -21.22
C LEU A 516 6.07 -6.11 -20.31
N HIS A 517 6.51 -5.06 -19.61
CA HIS A 517 7.63 -5.13 -18.66
C HIS A 517 7.30 -5.72 -17.28
N SER A 518 6.01 -5.85 -16.94
CA SER A 518 5.55 -6.40 -15.65
C SER A 518 5.11 -7.86 -15.74
N SER A 519 4.80 -8.35 -16.95
CA SER A 519 4.40 -9.73 -17.18
C SER A 519 5.60 -10.65 -17.08
N GLU A 520 5.59 -11.59 -16.13
CA GLU A 520 6.63 -12.64 -16.03
C GLU A 520 6.62 -13.61 -17.21
N GLU A 521 5.59 -13.57 -18.06
CA GLU A 521 5.40 -14.48 -19.20
C GLU A 521 6.02 -13.98 -20.52
N ILE A 522 6.35 -12.68 -20.66
CA ILE A 522 6.85 -12.11 -21.92
C ILE A 522 8.29 -11.62 -21.73
N GLU A 523 9.25 -12.33 -22.30
CA GLU A 523 10.67 -11.97 -22.25
C GLU A 523 11.08 -11.15 -23.48
N ILE A 524 11.59 -9.93 -23.27
CA ILE A 524 12.28 -9.17 -24.32
C ILE A 524 13.75 -9.61 -24.35
N PRO A 525 14.22 -10.29 -25.41
CA PRO A 525 15.56 -10.85 -25.45
C PRO A 525 16.61 -9.76 -25.69
N ILE A 526 17.74 -9.89 -24.98
CA ILE A 526 18.98 -9.20 -25.31
C ILE A 526 19.82 -10.18 -26.14
N VAL A 527 20.13 -9.81 -27.38
CA VAL A 527 20.84 -10.64 -28.34
C VAL A 527 22.17 -10.01 -28.75
N LYS A 528 23.13 -10.84 -29.12
CA LYS A 528 24.39 -10.41 -29.73
C LYS A 528 24.50 -11.00 -31.12
N GLU A 529 24.87 -10.17 -32.09
CA GLU A 529 25.17 -10.61 -33.44
C GLU A 529 26.56 -11.26 -33.47
N ILE A 530 26.66 -12.48 -34.03
CA ILE A 530 27.92 -13.23 -34.11
C ILE A 530 28.58 -13.05 -35.48
N THR A 531 27.84 -13.34 -36.56
CA THR A 531 28.29 -13.18 -37.97
C THR A 531 27.10 -13.17 -38.92
N LYS A 532 27.08 -12.26 -39.91
CA LYS A 532 26.10 -12.20 -41.02
C LYS A 532 24.63 -12.36 -40.57
N GLY A 533 24.18 -11.56 -39.60
CA GLY A 533 22.78 -11.58 -39.15
C GLY A 533 22.37 -12.81 -38.32
N ARG A 534 23.32 -13.64 -37.86
CA ARG A 534 23.05 -14.69 -36.87
C ARG A 534 23.14 -14.12 -35.46
N PHE A 535 22.04 -14.21 -34.73
CA PHE A 535 21.90 -13.70 -33.36
C PHE A 535 21.89 -14.83 -32.34
N VAL A 536 22.49 -14.59 -31.17
CA VAL A 536 22.38 -15.46 -30.00
C VAL A 536 21.82 -14.67 -28.82
N LYS A 537 20.83 -15.23 -28.14
CA LYS A 537 20.26 -14.68 -26.90
C LYS A 537 21.31 -14.78 -25.79
N ILE A 538 21.67 -13.65 -25.21
CA ILE A 538 22.64 -13.56 -24.11
C ILE A 538 21.94 -13.33 -22.79
N ASP A 539 20.87 -12.53 -22.79
CA ASP A 539 20.17 -12.16 -21.58
C ASP A 539 18.71 -11.77 -21.88
N LYS A 540 17.99 -11.30 -20.86
CA LYS A 540 16.66 -10.70 -20.96
C LYS A 540 16.64 -9.30 -20.35
N CYS A 541 15.80 -8.44 -20.90
CA CYS A 541 15.58 -7.11 -20.33
C CYS A 541 14.96 -7.24 -18.93
N THR A 542 15.64 -6.73 -17.90
CA THR A 542 15.22 -6.79 -16.49
C THR A 542 14.51 -5.51 -16.02
N ALA A 543 14.23 -4.57 -16.93
CA ALA A 543 13.63 -3.28 -16.60
C ALA A 543 12.23 -3.48 -15.98
N LYS A 544 12.12 -3.32 -14.66
CA LYS A 544 10.84 -3.22 -13.97
C LYS A 544 10.32 -1.79 -14.08
N PRO A 545 9.02 -1.58 -14.38
CA PRO A 545 8.49 -0.23 -14.45
C PRO A 545 8.50 0.42 -13.06
N THR A 546 9.01 1.64 -12.99
CA THR A 546 8.82 2.51 -11.84
C THR A 546 7.34 2.88 -11.77
N LEU A 547 6.65 2.45 -10.71
CA LEU A 547 5.31 2.94 -10.38
C LEU A 547 5.36 4.46 -10.24
N GLN A 548 4.81 5.18 -11.21
CA GLN A 548 4.69 6.63 -11.11
C GLN A 548 3.76 6.96 -9.94
N THR A 549 4.27 7.79 -9.02
CA THR A 549 3.49 8.35 -7.92
C THR A 549 2.37 9.23 -8.46
N PHE A 550 1.14 9.02 -7.98
CA PHE A 550 -0.05 9.76 -8.38
C PHE A 550 0.10 11.27 -8.11
N ASN A 551 0.12 12.09 -9.17
CA ASN A 551 0.08 13.55 -9.07
C ASN A 551 -1.26 14.10 -9.57
N PRO A 552 -2.19 14.53 -8.68
CA PRO A 552 -3.52 14.99 -9.06
C PRO A 552 -3.52 16.32 -9.86
N ARG A 553 -2.36 16.90 -10.15
CA ARG A 553 -2.21 18.12 -10.97
C ARG A 553 -1.88 17.85 -12.44
N GLN A 554 -1.59 16.59 -12.82
CA GLN A 554 -1.18 16.24 -14.18
C GLN A 554 -2.29 15.49 -14.92
N ILE A 555 -2.64 15.95 -16.13
CA ILE A 555 -3.69 15.36 -16.98
C ILE A 555 -3.38 13.91 -17.37
N GLU A 556 -2.10 13.57 -17.52
CA GLU A 556 -1.59 12.24 -17.89
C GLU A 556 -1.87 11.15 -16.86
N THR A 557 -2.28 11.52 -15.64
CA THR A 557 -2.60 10.58 -14.55
C THR A 557 -4.02 10.00 -14.64
N PHE A 558 -4.84 10.53 -15.54
CA PHE A 558 -6.21 10.06 -15.77
C PHE A 558 -6.24 8.95 -16.83
N PRO A 559 -7.28 8.09 -16.84
CA PRO A 559 -7.44 7.11 -17.90
C PRO A 559 -7.54 7.79 -19.26
N SER A 560 -6.84 7.24 -20.27
CA SER A 560 -6.90 7.75 -21.64
C SER A 560 -8.34 7.79 -22.16
N TRP A 561 -8.63 8.77 -23.01
CA TRP A 561 -9.94 9.12 -23.55
C TRP A 561 -10.98 9.63 -22.53
N SER A 562 -10.58 9.88 -21.28
CA SER A 562 -11.43 10.57 -20.31
C SER A 562 -11.47 12.08 -20.57
N VAL A 563 -12.59 12.72 -20.25
CA VAL A 563 -12.71 14.18 -20.25
C VAL A 563 -12.43 14.72 -18.86
N VAL A 564 -11.52 15.68 -18.76
CA VAL A 564 -11.16 16.36 -17.52
C VAL A 564 -11.35 17.86 -17.65
N GLU A 565 -11.52 18.52 -16.51
CA GLU A 565 -11.50 19.98 -16.42
C GLU A 565 -10.69 20.43 -15.22
N LYS A 566 -10.17 21.65 -15.31
CA LYS A 566 -9.30 22.21 -14.26
C LYS A 566 -10.15 22.95 -13.22
N ARG A 567 -10.28 22.39 -12.01
CA ARG A 567 -10.94 23.01 -10.85
C ARG A 567 -9.91 23.22 -9.74
N ASN A 568 -9.86 24.43 -9.16
CA ASN A 568 -8.94 24.75 -8.05
C ASN A 568 -7.46 24.34 -8.28
N HIS A 569 -6.93 24.58 -9.49
CA HIS A 569 -5.55 24.25 -9.89
C HIS A 569 -5.24 22.74 -9.96
N LYS A 570 -6.26 21.88 -9.95
CA LYS A 570 -6.14 20.43 -10.17
C LYS A 570 -7.03 20.00 -11.32
N TYR A 571 -6.65 18.94 -12.02
CA TYR A 571 -7.54 18.32 -12.99
C TYR A 571 -8.47 17.36 -12.26
N GLU A 572 -9.74 17.34 -12.64
CA GLU A 572 -10.77 16.43 -12.14
C GLU A 572 -11.58 15.92 -13.34
N PHE A 573 -12.26 14.78 -13.21
CA PHE A 573 -13.16 14.30 -14.26
C PHE A 573 -14.29 15.30 -14.52
N ALA A 574 -14.59 15.58 -15.78
CA ALA A 574 -15.71 16.44 -16.13
C ALA A 574 -17.04 15.73 -15.80
N GLU A 575 -17.88 16.35 -14.98
CA GLU A 575 -19.18 15.80 -14.57
C GLU A 575 -20.26 15.94 -15.65
N LYS A 576 -20.12 16.97 -16.50
CA LYS A 576 -20.97 17.25 -17.66
C LYS A 576 -20.13 17.87 -18.77
N ILE A 577 -20.46 17.56 -20.02
CA ILE A 577 -19.93 18.21 -21.22
C ILE A 577 -21.06 18.94 -21.96
N GLU A 578 -20.73 20.05 -22.61
CA GLU A 578 -21.65 20.82 -23.44
C GLU A 578 -21.01 20.97 -24.82
N PRO A 579 -20.98 19.87 -25.61
CA PRO A 579 -20.26 19.86 -26.86
C PRO A 579 -20.97 20.76 -27.87
N SER A 580 -20.21 21.68 -28.46
CA SER A 580 -20.60 22.41 -29.67
C SER A 580 -19.76 21.93 -30.85
N CYS A 581 -20.35 22.02 -32.04
CA CYS A 581 -19.71 21.56 -33.26
C CYS A 581 -19.88 22.61 -34.35
N SER A 582 -18.79 22.96 -35.03
CA SER A 582 -18.79 23.85 -36.19
C SER A 582 -18.42 23.05 -37.43
N ILE A 583 -19.15 23.24 -38.53
CA ILE A 583 -18.77 22.67 -39.83
C ILE A 583 -17.71 23.61 -40.41
N ILE A 584 -16.49 23.09 -40.55
CA ILE A 584 -15.35 23.85 -41.08
C ILE A 584 -15.44 23.92 -42.61
N TYR A 585 -15.79 22.80 -43.24
CA TYR A 585 -15.80 22.66 -44.70
C TYR A 585 -16.75 21.54 -45.14
N ILE A 586 -17.34 21.71 -46.32
CA ILE A 586 -18.20 20.75 -47.01
C ILE A 586 -17.69 20.63 -48.44
N GLU A 587 -17.20 19.45 -48.82
CA GLU A 587 -16.70 19.21 -50.19
C GLU A 587 -17.83 18.87 -51.17
N ASN A 588 -18.94 18.32 -50.68
CA ASN A 588 -20.07 17.94 -51.51
C ASN A 588 -21.07 19.11 -51.69
N PRO A 589 -21.13 19.74 -52.87
CA PRO A 589 -21.94 20.93 -53.09
C PRO A 589 -23.46 20.65 -53.13
N ASN A 590 -23.86 19.38 -53.11
CA ASN A 590 -25.27 18.98 -53.18
C ASN A 590 -25.98 18.94 -51.82
N PHE A 591 -25.24 19.06 -50.70
CA PHE A 591 -25.87 19.07 -49.39
C PHE A 591 -26.49 20.41 -49.07
N ASN A 592 -27.79 20.39 -48.76
CA ASN A 592 -28.45 21.55 -48.19
C ASN A 592 -28.07 21.70 -46.70
N LYS A 593 -28.42 22.86 -46.12
CA LYS A 593 -28.08 23.21 -44.72
C LYS A 593 -28.61 22.18 -43.72
N GLU A 594 -29.83 21.67 -43.92
CA GLU A 594 -30.48 20.73 -43.02
C GLU A 594 -29.80 19.34 -43.05
N GLN A 595 -29.45 18.86 -44.25
CA GLN A 595 -28.70 17.61 -44.43
C GLN A 595 -27.30 17.69 -43.81
N SER A 596 -26.60 18.80 -44.01
CA SER A 596 -25.27 19.04 -43.45
C SER A 596 -25.30 19.04 -41.92
N GLN A 597 -26.31 19.68 -41.31
CA GLN A 597 -26.52 19.69 -39.86
C GLN A 597 -26.86 18.29 -39.32
N LYS A 598 -27.69 17.53 -40.03
CA LYS A 598 -28.03 16.15 -39.66
C LYS A 598 -26.77 15.27 -39.61
N TYR A 599 -25.96 15.28 -40.67
CA TYR A 599 -24.74 14.46 -40.73
C TYR A 599 -23.69 14.88 -39.70
N ALA A 600 -23.50 16.20 -39.50
CA ALA A 600 -22.62 16.70 -38.44
C ALA A 600 -23.07 16.20 -37.06
N THR A 601 -24.38 16.18 -36.81
CA THR A 601 -24.96 15.68 -35.55
C THR A 601 -24.74 14.17 -35.39
N GLU A 602 -24.89 13.38 -36.46
CA GLU A 602 -24.64 11.93 -36.43
C GLU A 602 -23.17 11.62 -36.07
N ILE A 603 -22.21 12.30 -36.72
CA ILE A 603 -20.78 12.13 -36.43
C ILE A 603 -20.47 12.55 -34.99
N LEU A 604 -21.00 13.70 -34.54
CA LEU A 604 -20.82 14.17 -33.17
C LEU A 604 -21.36 13.17 -32.14
N GLN A 605 -22.55 12.63 -32.37
CA GLN A 605 -23.16 11.65 -31.47
C GLN A 605 -22.34 10.36 -31.40
N ASP A 606 -21.89 9.83 -32.54
CA ASP A 606 -21.01 8.66 -32.57
C ASP A 606 -19.71 8.91 -31.78
N PHE A 607 -19.09 10.07 -31.98
CA PHE A 607 -17.88 10.45 -31.27
C PHE A 607 -18.08 10.51 -29.75
N ILE A 608 -19.11 11.21 -29.28
CA ILE A 608 -19.39 11.35 -27.84
C ILE A 608 -19.76 10.00 -27.20
N GLN A 609 -20.61 9.21 -27.86
CA GLN A 609 -21.13 7.97 -27.29
C GLN A 609 -20.16 6.80 -27.38
N ASN A 610 -19.55 6.58 -28.56
CA ASN A 610 -18.75 5.39 -28.81
C ASN A 610 -17.26 5.62 -28.51
N LYS A 611 -16.72 6.81 -28.82
CA LYS A 611 -15.30 7.11 -28.57
C LYS A 611 -15.05 7.61 -27.15
N LEU A 612 -15.80 8.61 -26.68
CA LEU A 612 -15.67 9.14 -25.31
C LEU A 612 -16.44 8.33 -24.25
N LYS A 613 -17.29 7.39 -24.68
CA LYS A 613 -18.12 6.56 -23.78
C LYS A 613 -19.00 7.38 -22.83
N TYR A 614 -19.39 8.59 -23.25
CA TYR A 614 -20.22 9.49 -22.46
C TYR A 614 -21.69 9.18 -22.76
N THR A 615 -22.35 8.39 -21.91
CA THR A 615 -23.76 8.04 -22.08
C THR A 615 -24.70 9.13 -21.58
N SER A 616 -25.81 9.34 -22.28
CA SER A 616 -26.90 10.31 -22.07
C SER A 616 -27.69 10.20 -20.75
N LYS A 617 -27.11 9.67 -19.66
CA LYS A 617 -27.75 9.66 -18.34
C LYS A 617 -27.62 10.98 -17.56
N ASN A 618 -26.88 11.95 -18.08
CA ASN A 618 -26.89 13.35 -17.64
C ASN A 618 -27.19 14.23 -18.87
N GLU A 619 -28.40 14.79 -18.91
CA GLU A 619 -28.99 15.70 -19.91
C GLU A 619 -28.01 16.34 -20.93
N MET A 620 -28.06 15.86 -22.18
CA MET A 620 -27.54 16.61 -23.34
C MET A 620 -28.46 17.81 -23.59
N SER A 621 -28.03 19.01 -23.21
CA SER A 621 -28.46 20.21 -23.93
C SER A 621 -27.52 20.38 -25.11
N THR A 622 -27.85 19.80 -26.27
CA THR A 622 -27.23 20.20 -27.53
C THR A 622 -27.74 21.59 -27.87
N THR A 623 -26.98 22.63 -27.55
CA THR A 623 -27.11 23.90 -28.25
C THR A 623 -26.41 23.76 -29.58
N THR A 624 -27.21 23.62 -30.65
CA THR A 624 -26.83 23.82 -32.05
C THR A 624 -26.18 25.18 -32.29
#